data_AF-A0A3D1J1N8-F1
#
_entry.id   AF-A0A3D1J1N8-F1
#
_cell.length_a   1.000
_cell.length_b   1.000
_cell.length_c   1.000
_cell.angle_alpha   90.00
_cell.angle_beta   90.00
_cell.angle_gamma   90.00
#
_symmetry.space_group_name_H-M   'P 1'
#
loop_
_entity.id
_entity.type
_entity.pdbx_description
1 polymer ?
#
loop_
_entity_poly.entity_id
_entity_poly.type
_entity_poly.pdbx_seq_one_letter_code
_entity_poly.pdbx_strand_id
1 'polypeptide(L)'
;HADKLVNRILMLGGLPNLQALHKLMIGESTPEMLGCDLKLESMAQKTVKEGIAACETASDYVSRALFQDILDDTEEHIDWIETQIALIDKVGLQNYLQMQMTE
;
A
#
# COMPACT_ATOMS: atom_id res chain seq x y z
N HIS A 1 -7.00 -5.20 3.75
CA HIS A 1 -6.24 -4.98 5.02
C HIS A 1 -7.03 -4.29 6.11
N ALA A 2 -7.74 -3.19 5.81
CA ALA A 2 -8.43 -2.36 6.81
C ALA A 2 -9.33 -3.16 7.79
N ASP A 3 -10.12 -4.12 7.29
CA ASP A 3 -10.98 -4.95 8.15
C ASP A 3 -10.18 -5.77 9.19
N LYS A 4 -9.08 -6.41 8.77
CA LYS A 4 -8.18 -7.15 9.70
C LYS A 4 -7.63 -6.22 10.80
N LEU A 5 -7.23 -4.99 10.44
CA LEU A 5 -6.72 -3.99 11.38
C LEU A 5 -7.79 -3.54 12.38
N VAL A 6 -9.00 -3.23 11.89
CA VAL A 6 -10.14 -2.86 12.74
C VAL A 6 -10.44 -3.96 13.75
N ASN A 7 -10.54 -5.21 13.29
CA ASN A 7 -10.80 -6.36 14.15
C ASN A 7 -9.69 -6.56 15.18
N ARG A 8 -8.41 -6.38 14.79
CA ARG A 8 -7.28 -6.49 15.71
C ARG A 8 -7.30 -5.40 16.78
N ILE A 9 -7.59 -4.14 16.41
CA ILE A 9 -7.67 -3.02 17.35
C ILE A 9 -8.80 -3.26 18.38
N LEU A 10 -9.99 -3.67 17.91
CA LEU A 10 -11.12 -3.98 18.79
C LEU A 10 -10.81 -5.15 19.73
N MET A 11 -10.14 -6.21 19.25
CA MET A 11 -9.73 -7.35 20.07
C MET A 11 -8.76 -6.97 21.19
N LEU A 12 -7.89 -5.97 20.95
CA LEU A 12 -6.99 -5.40 21.95
C LEU A 12 -7.65 -4.35 22.85
N GLY A 13 -8.97 -4.14 22.75
CA GLY A 13 -9.73 -3.17 23.54
C GLY A 13 -9.57 -1.71 23.09
N GLY A 14 -9.00 -1.47 21.91
CA GLY A 14 -8.84 -0.13 21.33
C GLY A 14 -10.09 0.35 20.57
N LEU A 15 -10.08 1.63 20.21
CA LEU A 15 -11.11 2.26 19.38
C LEU A 15 -10.54 2.58 17.99
N PRO A 16 -10.88 1.82 16.94
CA PRO A 16 -10.36 2.07 15.59
C PRO A 16 -10.89 3.40 15.05
N ASN A 17 -10.02 4.19 14.42
CA ASN A 17 -10.38 5.49 13.88
C ASN A 17 -10.59 5.41 12.35
N LEU A 18 -11.84 5.57 11.93
CA LEU A 18 -12.24 5.67 10.51
C LEU A 18 -12.71 7.09 10.12
N GLN A 19 -12.65 8.06 11.04
CA GLN A 19 -13.09 9.44 10.80
C GLN A 19 -11.98 10.31 10.22
N ALA A 20 -10.73 10.01 10.56
CA ALA A 20 -9.57 10.75 10.07
C ALA A 20 -9.12 10.21 8.70
N LEU A 21 -9.53 10.88 7.62
CA LEU A 21 -9.05 10.62 6.28
C LEU A 21 -7.93 11.61 5.92
N HIS A 22 -6.73 11.08 5.65
CA HIS A 22 -5.61 11.90 5.19
C HIS A 22 -5.82 12.38 3.75
N LYS A 23 -5.00 13.35 3.33
CA LYS A 23 -5.07 13.91 1.98
C LYS A 23 -4.85 12.80 0.93
N LEU A 24 -5.79 12.70 -0.01
CA LEU A 24 -5.66 11.84 -1.18
C LEU A 24 -4.71 12.49 -2.20
N MET A 25 -3.81 11.70 -2.77
CA MET A 25 -2.95 12.12 -3.88
C MET A 25 -3.62 11.64 -5.16
N ILE A 26 -4.24 12.57 -5.90
CA ILE A 26 -4.98 12.26 -7.13
C ILE A 26 -4.17 12.79 -8.31
N GLY A 27 -3.73 11.89 -9.19
CA GLY A 27 -3.09 12.24 -10.45
C GLY A 27 -4.12 12.57 -11.53
N GLU A 28 -3.73 13.38 -12.52
CA GLU A 28 -4.59 13.78 -13.65
C GLU A 28 -4.24 13.02 -14.94
N SER A 29 -3.22 12.17 -14.90
CA SER A 29 -2.82 11.28 -15.98
C SER A 29 -2.36 9.92 -15.44
N THR A 30 -2.38 8.87 -16.27
CA THR A 30 -1.95 7.53 -15.85
C THR A 30 -0.53 7.50 -15.23
N PRO A 31 0.50 8.19 -15.79
CA PRO A 31 1.80 8.29 -15.12
C PRO A 31 1.74 8.97 -13.77
N GLU A 32 0.94 10.04 -13.62
CA GLU A 32 0.77 10.72 -12.34
C GLU A 32 0.04 9.86 -11.31
N MET A 33 -0.98 9.11 -11.73
CA MET A 33 -1.71 8.18 -10.87
C MET A 33 -0.77 7.08 -10.34
N LEU A 34 -0.01 6.43 -11.22
CA LEU A 34 0.99 5.43 -10.82
C LEU A 34 2.05 6.01 -9.88
N GLY A 35 2.50 7.25 -10.13
CA GLY A 35 3.43 7.95 -9.24
C GLY A 35 2.84 8.29 -7.87
N CYS A 36 1.56 8.66 -7.80
CA CYS A 36 0.84 8.88 -6.56
C CYS A 36 0.71 7.58 -5.76
N ASP A 37 0.34 6.49 -6.42
CA ASP A 37 0.18 5.17 -5.80
C ASP A 37 1.53 4.64 -5.29
N LEU A 38 2.61 4.74 -6.08
CA LEU A 38 3.95 4.33 -5.65
C LEU A 38 4.39 5.08 -4.38
N LYS A 39 4.11 6.38 -4.33
CA LYS A 39 4.42 7.20 -3.16
C LYS A 39 3.58 6.79 -1.95
N LEU A 40 2.29 6.48 -2.14
CA LEU A 40 1.42 6.00 -1.07
C LEU A 40 1.91 4.67 -0.51
N GLU A 41 2.21 3.69 -1.38
CA GLU A 41 2.70 2.38 -0.97
C GLU A 41 4.08 2.47 -0.30
N SER A 42 4.98 3.33 -0.78
CA SER A 42 6.28 3.57 -0.12
C SER A 42 6.13 4.11 1.30
N MET A 43 5.17 5.01 1.52
CA MET A 43 4.86 5.51 2.87
C MET A 43 4.23 4.42 3.73
N ALA A 44 3.31 3.63 3.18
CA ALA A 44 2.68 2.51 3.87
C ALA A 44 3.71 1.46 4.30
N GLN A 45 4.61 1.07 3.39
CA GLN A 45 5.71 0.12 3.64
C GLN A 45 6.56 0.55 4.84
N LYS A 46 6.93 1.84 4.89
CA LYS A 46 7.67 2.40 6.02
C LYS A 46 6.87 2.28 7.32
N THR A 47 5.62 2.72 7.32
CA THR A 47 4.75 2.67 8.51
C THR A 47 4.54 1.23 9.01
N VAL A 48 4.36 0.27 8.11
CA VAL A 48 4.20 -1.14 8.45
C VAL A 48 5.49 -1.73 9.01
N LYS A 49 6.66 -1.42 8.44
CA LYS A 49 7.97 -1.85 8.98
C LYS A 49 8.21 -1.31 10.39
N GLU A 50 7.85 -0.06 10.66
CA GLU A 50 7.89 0.53 12.00
C GLU A 50 6.91 -0.18 12.96
N GLY A 51 5.70 -0.52 12.49
CA GLY A 51 4.71 -1.29 13.24
C GLY A 51 5.21 -2.69 13.63
N ILE A 52 5.86 -3.40 12.70
CA ILE A 52 6.48 -4.71 12.95
C ILE A 52 7.51 -4.61 14.09
N ALA A 53 8.40 -3.62 14.04
CA ALA A 53 9.43 -3.43 15.06
C ALA A 53 8.83 -3.11 16.45
N ALA A 54 7.74 -2.32 16.49
CA ALA A 54 7.01 -2.03 17.72
C ALA A 54 6.34 -3.28 18.31
N CYS A 55 5.70 -4.09 17.47
CA CYS A 55 5.11 -5.36 17.89
C CYS A 55 6.16 -6.33 18.43
N GLU A 56 7.34 -6.43 17.80
CA GLU A 56 8.41 -7.30 18.27
C GLU A 56 8.93 -6.86 19.65
N THR A 57 9.13 -5.55 19.84
CA THR A 57 9.55 -4.98 21.13
C THR A 57 8.53 -5.29 22.24
N ALA A 58 7.25 -5.30 21.92
CA ALA A 58 6.16 -5.60 22.85
C ALA A 58 5.85 -7.12 22.97
N SER A 59 6.56 -7.98 22.24
CA SER A 59 6.25 -9.42 22.10
C SER A 59 4.81 -9.70 21.61
N ASP A 60 4.23 -8.79 20.82
CA ASP A 60 2.93 -8.97 20.19
C ASP A 60 3.07 -9.66 18.82
N TYR A 61 3.28 -10.97 18.87
CA TYR A 61 3.57 -11.77 17.67
C TYR A 61 2.37 -11.89 16.72
N VAL A 62 1.14 -11.76 17.21
CA VAL A 62 -0.07 -11.86 16.37
C VAL A 62 -0.29 -10.58 15.58
N SER A 63 -0.10 -9.40 16.19
CA SER A 63 -0.12 -8.14 15.43
C SER A 63 1.07 -8.03 14.49
N ARG A 64 2.25 -8.51 14.89
CA ARG A 64 3.42 -8.60 14.02
C ARG A 64 3.11 -9.40 12.75
N ALA A 65 2.52 -10.59 12.89
CA ALA A 65 2.15 -11.43 11.74
C ALA A 65 1.14 -10.73 10.83
N LEU A 66 0.14 -10.04 11.39
CA LEU A 66 -0.79 -9.22 10.60
C LEU A 66 -0.06 -8.11 9.81
N PHE A 67 0.90 -7.42 10.42
CA PHE A 67 1.68 -6.42 9.71
C PHE A 67 2.61 -7.03 8.66
N GLN A 68 3.11 -8.25 8.87
CA GLN A 68 3.88 -8.96 7.84
C GLN A 68 3.02 -9.26 6.61
N ASP A 69 1.81 -9.80 6.79
CA ASP A 69 0.87 -10.03 5.67
C ASP A 69 0.62 -8.74 4.87
N ILE A 70 0.44 -7.61 5.56
CA ILE A 70 0.22 -6.31 4.93
C ILE A 70 1.47 -5.84 4.18
N LEU A 71 2.66 -6.08 4.76
CA LEU A 71 3.92 -5.71 4.13
C LEU A 71 4.15 -6.49 2.83
N ASP A 72 3.87 -7.78 2.83
CA ASP A 72 4.02 -8.64 1.66
C ASP A 72 3.13 -8.13 0.50
N ASP A 73 1.84 -7.88 0.77
CA ASP A 73 0.91 -7.31 -0.22
C ASP A 73 1.36 -5.92 -0.71
N THR A 74 1.87 -5.05 0.19
CA THR A 74 2.40 -3.73 -0.19
C THR A 74 3.65 -3.84 -1.07
N GLU A 75 4.55 -4.79 -0.82
CA GLU A 75 5.75 -4.99 -1.65
C GLU A 75 5.39 -5.55 -3.03
N GLU A 76 4.38 -6.42 -3.14
CA GLU A 76 3.81 -6.86 -4.43
C GLU A 76 3.20 -5.69 -5.21
N HIS A 77 2.46 -4.80 -4.55
CA HIS A 77 1.92 -3.59 -5.20
C HIS A 77 3.03 -2.67 -5.71
N ILE A 78 4.08 -2.43 -4.92
CA ILE A 78 5.23 -1.61 -5.33
C ILE A 78 5.88 -2.19 -6.59
N ASP A 79 6.18 -3.49 -6.61
CA ASP A 79 6.79 -4.16 -7.76
C ASP A 79 5.92 -4.04 -9.02
N TRP A 80 4.62 -4.23 -8.87
CA TRP A 80 3.68 -4.06 -9.99
C TRP A 80 3.68 -2.64 -10.54
N ILE A 81 3.62 -1.62 -9.66
CA ILE A 81 3.61 -0.21 -10.06
C ILE A 81 4.92 0.18 -10.75
N GLU A 82 6.07 -0.20 -10.17
CA GLU A 82 7.39 0.05 -10.77
C GLU A 82 7.52 -0.61 -12.14
N THR A 83 6.98 -1.82 -12.29
CA THR A 83 6.91 -2.53 -13.58
C THR A 83 6.07 -1.76 -14.60
N GLN A 84 4.92 -1.20 -14.19
CA GLN A 84 4.07 -0.41 -15.10
C GLN A 84 4.78 0.87 -15.55
N ILE A 85 5.43 1.58 -14.63
CA ILE A 85 6.21 2.78 -14.93
C ILE A 85 7.32 2.44 -15.92
N ALA A 86 8.09 1.38 -15.65
CA ALA A 86 9.16 0.94 -16.55
C ALA A 86 8.62 0.47 -17.92
N LEU A 87 7.40 -0.08 -17.98
CA LEU A 87 6.77 -0.46 -19.23
C LEU A 87 6.39 0.78 -20.06
N ILE A 88 5.81 1.81 -19.43
CA ILE A 88 5.53 3.10 -20.07
C ILE A 88 6.81 3.67 -20.71
N ASP A 89 7.93 3.63 -20.00
CA ASP A 89 9.22 4.11 -20.52
C ASP A 89 9.73 3.30 -21.72
N LYS A 90 9.45 1.99 -21.75
CA LYS A 90 9.90 1.08 -22.81
C LYS A 90 9.04 1.16 -24.07
N VAL A 91 7.72 1.24 -23.94
CA VAL A 91 6.78 1.15 -25.07
C VAL A 91 6.17 2.49 -25.47
N GLY A 92 6.32 3.52 -24.63
CA GLY A 92 5.68 4.81 -24.79
C GLY A 92 4.23 4.81 -24.27
N LEU A 93 3.79 5.97 -23.77
CA LEU A 93 2.49 6.11 -23.11
C LEU A 93 1.30 5.68 -24.00
N GLN A 94 1.31 6.03 -25.29
CA GLN A 94 0.20 5.69 -26.19
C GLN A 94 0.01 4.17 -26.35
N ASN A 95 1.11 3.43 -26.52
CA ASN A 95 1.07 1.97 -26.66
C ASN A 95 0.69 1.31 -25.34
N TYR A 96 1.23 1.81 -24.22
CA TYR A 96 0.83 1.32 -22.90
C TYR A 96 -0.68 1.49 -22.67
N LEU A 97 -1.24 2.68 -22.93
CA LEU A 97 -2.67 2.92 -22.78
C LEU A 97 -3.51 2.04 -23.71
N GLN A 98 -3.05 1.78 -24.93
CA GLN A 98 -3.70 0.85 -25.85
C GLN A 98 -3.75 -0.58 -25.28
N MET A 99 -2.67 -1.05 -24.63
CA MET A 99 -2.62 -2.37 -23.99
C MET A 99 -3.61 -2.52 -22.82
N GLN A 100 -3.95 -1.41 -22.14
CA GLN A 100 -4.86 -1.40 -21.00
C GLN A 100 -6.35 -1.25 -21.37
N MET A 101 -6.70 -1.24 -22.67
CA MET A 101 -8.10 -1.06 -23.11
C MET A 101 -8.97 -2.32 -22.96
N THR A 102 -8.36 -3.49 -22.79
CA THR A 102 -9.04 -4.79 -22.68
C THR A 102 -8.72 -5.45 -21.35
N GLU A 103 -9.71 -6.12 -20.75
CA GLU A 103 -9.56 -6.94 -19.54
C GLU A 103 -8.84 -8.27 -19.80
#